data_AF-A0A518CWB3-F1
#
_entry.id   AF-A0A518CWB3-F1
#
_cell.length_a   1.000
_cell.length_b   1.000
_cell.length_c   1.000
_cell.angle_alpha   90.00
_cell.angle_beta   90.00
_cell.angle_gamma   90.00
#
_symmetry.space_group_name_H-M   'P 1'
#
loop_
_entity.id
_entity.type
_entity.pdbx_description
1 polymer ?
#
loop_
_entity_poly.entity_id
_entity_poly.type
_entity_poly.pdbx_seq_one_letter_code
_entity_poly.pdbx_strand_id
1 'polypeptide(L)'
;MNAEGTDGGGEHAARADVRRAFGLRLSQDALAAALGAARGALADARATRALGDAGASGDRSAGGSGRSSLDGPSGDVNGGSAVTSNSGPNAAANAASAGLPVPPDLAHLVALALAASEGAHAPYSQLSVGAVAVASDGSVFAGCNVESASYGLTLCAERAALAAARVGRAAELVLVVLTSSAGAIPPCGACRQLLVELAPNAIVVSAGRRAGATRSTDTGEVARVWTSAELLPDAFDAGGLPERRGLTN
;
A
#
# COMPACT_ATOMS: atom_id res chain seq x y z
N MET A 1 34.03 31.21 17.90
CA MET A 1 33.31 30.75 16.69
C MET A 1 32.00 30.17 17.14
N ASN A 2 30.91 30.89 16.93
CA ASN A 2 29.56 30.40 17.14
C ASN A 2 29.17 29.54 15.93
N ALA A 3 28.53 28.40 16.18
CA ALA A 3 27.61 27.78 15.24
C ALA A 3 26.44 27.23 16.07
N GLU A 4 25.36 28.01 16.09
CA GLU A 4 24.02 27.58 16.43
C GLU A 4 23.41 26.74 15.29
N GLY A 5 22.35 25.99 15.59
CA GLY A 5 21.44 25.37 14.61
C GLY A 5 20.89 24.05 15.13
N THR A 6 19.97 24.02 16.11
CA THR A 6 18.51 23.99 15.94
C THR A 6 18.01 23.14 14.75
N ASP A 7 17.59 21.89 14.99
CA ASP A 7 16.32 21.30 14.48
C ASP A 7 16.07 19.87 15.02
N GLY A 8 16.03 19.70 16.35
CA GLY A 8 15.73 18.40 16.99
C GLY A 8 14.29 18.23 17.49
N GLY A 9 13.45 19.27 17.35
CA GLY A 9 12.14 19.34 18.00
C GLY A 9 11.02 18.62 17.25
N GLY A 10 11.04 18.65 15.92
CA GLY A 10 9.98 18.07 15.08
C GLY A 10 10.03 16.53 14.99
N GLU A 11 11.24 15.97 14.91
CA GLU A 11 11.46 14.53 14.77
C GLU A 11 11.14 13.76 16.08
N HIS A 12 11.28 14.43 17.22
CA HIS A 12 10.94 13.85 18.52
C HIS A 12 9.43 13.81 18.80
N ALA A 13 8.66 14.74 18.24
CA ALA A 13 7.20 14.77 18.37
C ALA A 13 6.54 13.65 17.54
N ALA A 14 6.97 13.44 16.29
CA ALA A 14 6.43 12.38 15.42
C ALA A 14 6.72 10.96 15.97
N ARG A 15 7.92 10.73 16.51
CA ARG A 15 8.26 9.48 17.23
C ARG A 15 7.43 9.25 18.50
N ALA A 16 6.97 10.33 19.16
CA ALA A 16 6.10 10.23 20.33
C ALA A 16 4.65 9.85 19.98
N ASP A 17 4.20 10.16 18.76
CA ASP A 17 2.83 9.91 18.30
C ASP A 17 2.56 8.42 17.98
N VAL A 18 3.54 7.68 17.45
CA VAL A 18 3.35 6.23 17.17
C VAL A 18 3.19 5.41 18.45
N ARG A 19 3.95 5.75 19.51
CA ARG A 19 3.79 5.10 20.81
C ARG A 19 2.43 5.41 21.46
N ARG A 20 1.79 6.54 21.10
CA ARG A 20 0.40 6.88 21.48
C ARG A 20 -0.66 6.28 20.56
N ALA A 21 -0.29 5.83 19.35
CA ALA A 21 -1.24 5.21 18.42
C ALA A 21 -1.82 3.91 18.99
N PHE A 22 -1.08 3.19 19.83
CA PHE A 22 -1.63 2.14 20.69
C PHE A 22 -2.61 2.75 21.69
N GLY A 23 -3.91 2.65 21.39
CA GLY A 23 -4.99 3.23 22.21
C GLY A 23 -5.59 4.52 21.66
N LEU A 24 -5.18 4.96 20.47
CA LEU A 24 -5.86 6.06 19.77
C LEU A 24 -7.26 5.59 19.33
N ARG A 25 -8.26 6.42 19.62
CA ARG A 25 -9.63 6.23 19.17
C ARG A 25 -10.14 7.51 18.52
N LEU A 26 -10.58 7.42 17.27
CA LEU A 26 -11.28 8.50 16.59
C LEU A 26 -12.64 8.73 17.24
N SER A 27 -13.10 9.98 17.27
CA SER A 27 -14.52 10.26 17.50
C SER A 27 -15.34 9.67 16.36
N GLN A 28 -16.63 9.39 16.61
CA GLN A 28 -17.52 8.86 15.58
C GLN A 28 -17.67 9.84 14.40
N ASP A 29 -17.64 11.15 14.66
CA ASP A 29 -17.67 12.17 13.60
C ASP A 29 -16.39 12.14 12.75
N ALA A 30 -15.22 12.04 13.38
CA ALA A 30 -13.95 11.94 12.66
C ALA A 30 -13.85 10.64 11.85
N LEU A 31 -14.34 9.53 12.39
CA LEU A 31 -14.43 8.25 11.68
C LEU A 31 -15.37 8.36 10.48
N ALA A 32 -16.56 8.96 10.66
CA ALA A 32 -17.53 9.14 9.58
C ALA A 32 -16.97 10.03 8.46
N ALA A 33 -16.28 11.12 8.82
CA ALA A 33 -15.62 12.01 7.88
C ALA A 33 -14.52 11.27 7.09
N ALA A 34 -13.63 10.54 7.78
CA ALA A 34 -12.59 9.75 7.15
C ALA A 34 -13.16 8.68 6.20
N LEU A 35 -14.21 7.96 6.62
CA LEU A 35 -14.88 6.99 5.75
C LEU A 35 -15.57 7.64 4.56
N GLY A 36 -16.20 8.80 4.75
CA GLY A 36 -16.82 9.58 3.67
C GLY A 36 -15.80 9.99 2.61
N ALA A 37 -14.68 10.55 3.04
CA ALA A 37 -13.59 10.92 2.16
C ALA A 37 -12.94 9.71 1.46
N ALA A 38 -12.77 8.59 2.15
CA ALA A 38 -12.25 7.35 1.55
C ALA A 38 -13.22 6.78 0.50
N ARG A 39 -14.53 6.85 0.74
CA ARG A 39 -15.58 6.45 -0.24
C ARG A 39 -15.61 7.37 -1.45
N GLY A 40 -15.46 8.68 -1.24
CA GLY A 40 -15.35 9.66 -2.33
C GLY A 40 -14.15 9.34 -3.23
N ALA A 41 -12.97 9.17 -2.63
CA ALA A 41 -11.76 8.79 -3.35
C ALA A 41 -11.90 7.44 -4.09
N LEU A 42 -12.60 6.47 -3.50
CA LEU A 42 -12.91 5.19 -4.17
C LEU A 42 -13.83 5.39 -5.39
N ALA A 43 -14.87 6.22 -5.27
CA ALA A 43 -15.78 6.51 -6.38
C ALA A 43 -15.04 7.19 -7.54
N ASP A 44 -14.20 8.18 -7.25
CA ASP A 44 -13.37 8.88 -8.24
C ASP A 44 -12.38 7.92 -8.92
N ALA A 45 -11.74 7.04 -8.15
CA ALA A 45 -10.83 6.02 -8.66
C ALA A 45 -11.54 5.04 -9.61
N ARG A 46 -12.76 4.61 -9.27
CA ARG A 46 -13.58 3.74 -10.13
C ARG A 46 -14.02 4.44 -11.41
N ALA A 47 -14.47 5.69 -11.32
CA ALA A 47 -14.84 6.49 -12.49
C ALA A 47 -13.66 6.65 -13.46
N THR A 48 -12.47 6.92 -12.92
CA THR A 48 -11.24 7.06 -13.72
C THR A 48 -10.87 5.75 -14.42
N ARG A 49 -10.98 4.60 -13.74
CA ARG A 49 -10.73 3.27 -14.35
C ARG A 49 -11.72 2.97 -15.48
N ALA A 50 -13.01 3.25 -15.27
CA ALA A 50 -14.04 3.02 -16.28
C ALA A 50 -13.81 3.82 -17.57
N LEU A 51 -13.32 5.07 -17.45
CA LEU A 51 -12.94 5.90 -18.60
C LEU A 51 -11.70 5.33 -19.32
N GLY A 52 -10.72 4.80 -18.59
CA GLY A 52 -9.53 4.17 -19.15
C GLY A 52 -9.83 2.87 -19.91
N ASP A 53 -10.68 2.01 -19.36
CA ASP A 53 -11.07 0.74 -19.99
C ASP A 53 -11.91 0.97 -21.27
N ALA A 54 -12.78 1.99 -21.25
CA ALA A 54 -13.52 2.40 -22.45
C ALA A 54 -12.58 2.88 -23.57
N GLY A 55 -11.52 3.61 -23.24
CA GLY A 55 -10.51 4.06 -24.21
C GLY A 55 -9.61 2.94 -24.75
N ALA A 56 -9.29 1.93 -23.96
CA ALA A 56 -8.46 0.79 -24.36
C ALA A 56 -9.19 -0.23 -25.28
N SER A 57 -10.52 -0.11 -25.39
CA SER A 57 -11.34 -0.98 -26.26
C SER A 57 -11.39 -0.53 -27.74
N GLY A 58 -10.83 0.64 -28.07
CA GLY A 58 -10.91 1.22 -29.40
C GLY A 58 -9.56 1.36 -30.11
N ASP A 59 -8.85 0.26 -30.37
CA ASP A 59 -7.99 0.07 -31.57
C ASP A 59 -7.38 -1.34 -31.57
N ARG A 60 -8.12 -2.34 -32.05
CA ARG A 60 -7.54 -3.63 -32.46
C ARG A 60 -8.08 -4.00 -33.82
N SER A 61 -7.73 -3.20 -34.83
CA SER A 61 -7.94 -3.55 -36.22
C SER A 61 -6.60 -3.75 -36.93
N ALA A 62 -6.46 -4.95 -37.50
CA ALA A 62 -5.57 -5.35 -38.59
C ALA A 62 -4.07 -5.58 -38.32
N GLY A 63 -3.65 -6.82 -38.58
CA GLY A 63 -2.26 -7.29 -38.68
C GLY A 63 -2.14 -8.71 -38.11
N GLY A 64 -2.57 -9.76 -38.79
CA GLY A 64 -1.99 -10.21 -40.05
C GLY A 64 -1.13 -11.45 -39.76
N SER A 65 -1.68 -12.62 -40.09
CA SER A 65 -1.11 -13.95 -39.96
C SER A 65 0.32 -14.09 -40.51
N GLY A 66 1.21 -14.71 -39.74
CA GLY A 66 2.53 -15.15 -40.21
C GLY A 66 3.09 -16.26 -39.32
N ARG A 67 2.71 -17.51 -39.58
CA ARG A 67 3.40 -18.70 -39.08
C ARG A 67 4.48 -19.06 -40.11
N SER A 68 5.75 -19.14 -39.72
CA SER A 68 6.73 -19.93 -40.47
C SER A 68 7.97 -20.27 -39.65
N SER A 69 8.17 -21.58 -39.54
CA SER A 69 9.42 -22.34 -39.53
C SER A 69 10.49 -22.12 -38.46
N LEU A 70 10.58 -23.14 -37.61
CA LEU A 70 11.81 -23.62 -37.00
C LEU A 70 12.65 -24.30 -38.08
N ASP A 71 13.88 -23.84 -38.29
CA ASP A 71 15.03 -24.64 -38.76
C ASP A 71 16.32 -23.85 -38.47
N GLY A 72 17.32 -24.52 -37.86
CA GLY A 72 18.68 -23.99 -37.60
C GLY A 72 19.60 -24.06 -38.85
N PRO A 73 20.94 -23.91 -38.76
CA PRO A 73 21.80 -24.19 -37.60
C PRO A 73 22.97 -23.19 -37.34
N SER A 74 23.66 -23.48 -36.23
CA SER A 74 25.00 -23.13 -35.73
C SER A 74 25.95 -22.21 -36.53
N GLY A 75 26.53 -21.25 -35.80
CA GLY A 75 27.77 -20.55 -36.15
C GLY A 75 28.37 -19.85 -34.92
N ASP A 76 29.47 -20.40 -34.41
CA ASP A 76 30.28 -19.81 -33.35
C ASP A 76 31.04 -18.57 -33.85
N VAL A 77 31.03 -17.47 -33.09
CA VAL A 77 32.21 -16.57 -32.94
C VAL A 77 32.15 -15.75 -31.65
N ASN A 78 33.09 -16.09 -30.77
CA ASN A 78 33.88 -15.26 -29.85
C ASN A 78 33.52 -13.77 -29.62
N GLY A 79 33.30 -13.45 -28.34
CA GLY A 79 34.27 -12.68 -27.54
C GLY A 79 34.37 -11.18 -27.79
N GLY A 80 33.64 -10.40 -26.99
CA GLY A 80 33.94 -8.99 -26.71
C GLY A 80 32.74 -8.07 -26.88
N SER A 81 32.04 -7.75 -25.79
CA SER A 81 31.17 -6.57 -25.80
C SER A 81 31.23 -5.85 -24.47
N ALA A 82 31.60 -4.58 -24.58
CA ALA A 82 31.68 -3.59 -23.54
C ALA A 82 30.35 -3.48 -22.78
N VAL A 83 30.47 -3.23 -21.47
CA VAL A 83 29.40 -2.69 -20.64
C VAL A 83 28.95 -1.37 -21.27
N THR A 84 27.89 -1.43 -22.07
CA THR A 84 27.14 -0.25 -22.50
C THR A 84 25.91 -0.17 -21.62
N SER A 85 25.80 0.95 -20.93
CA SER A 85 24.66 1.33 -20.10
C SER A 85 23.40 1.36 -20.96
N ASN A 86 22.59 0.29 -20.90
CA ASN A 86 21.27 0.30 -21.52
C ASN A 86 20.31 1.07 -20.62
N SER A 87 20.26 2.39 -20.83
CA SER A 87 19.13 3.23 -20.40
C SER A 87 17.95 2.91 -21.32
N GLY A 88 17.26 1.80 -21.03
CA GLY A 88 16.04 1.40 -21.71
C GLY A 88 14.83 2.27 -21.34
N PRO A 89 13.75 2.25 -22.13
CA PRO A 89 12.67 3.26 -22.17
C PRO A 89 11.70 3.28 -20.96
N ASN A 90 12.07 2.69 -19.82
CA ASN A 90 11.19 2.58 -18.66
C ASN A 90 10.97 3.90 -17.88
N ALA A 91 11.62 4.99 -18.27
CA ALA A 91 11.40 6.31 -17.66
C ALA A 91 10.05 6.94 -18.05
N ALA A 92 9.38 6.46 -19.11
CA ALA A 92 8.18 7.10 -19.64
C ALA A 92 6.84 6.54 -19.11
N ALA A 93 6.84 5.45 -18.33
CA ALA A 93 5.59 4.87 -17.80
C ALA A 93 5.11 5.47 -16.46
N ASN A 94 5.91 6.35 -15.83
CA ASN A 94 5.60 6.96 -14.53
C ASN A 94 4.80 8.28 -14.60
N ALA A 95 4.34 8.70 -15.78
CA ALA A 95 3.71 10.01 -15.96
C ALA A 95 2.16 9.98 -15.91
N ALA A 96 1.52 8.82 -15.74
CA ALA A 96 0.06 8.68 -15.83
C ALA A 96 -0.60 8.22 -14.52
N SER A 97 -0.37 8.95 -13.43
CA SER A 97 -1.37 9.21 -12.40
C SER A 97 -0.86 10.31 -11.48
N ALA A 98 -1.14 11.57 -11.82
CA ALA A 98 -0.98 12.65 -10.87
C ALA A 98 -1.87 12.32 -9.66
N GLY A 99 -1.26 12.02 -8.51
CA GLY A 99 -2.00 11.60 -7.31
C GLY A 99 -2.89 12.74 -6.82
N LEU A 100 -4.09 12.40 -6.37
CA LEU A 100 -4.97 13.40 -5.76
C LEU A 100 -4.42 13.79 -4.37
N PRO A 101 -4.59 15.05 -3.95
CA PRO A 101 -4.24 15.46 -2.60
C PRO A 101 -5.01 14.62 -1.58
N VAL A 102 -4.37 14.25 -0.47
CA VAL A 102 -5.05 13.52 0.61
C VAL A 102 -6.18 14.39 1.16
N PRO A 103 -7.43 13.88 1.25
CA PRO A 103 -8.51 14.62 1.89
C PRO A 103 -8.14 14.97 3.35
N PRO A 104 -8.46 16.17 3.85
CA PRO A 104 -8.09 16.60 5.19
C PRO A 104 -8.57 15.62 6.28
N ASP A 105 -9.74 15.00 6.07
CA ASP A 105 -10.31 14.00 6.99
C ASP A 105 -9.56 12.65 6.97
N LEU A 106 -8.76 12.36 5.94
CA LEU A 106 -7.82 11.23 5.89
C LEU A 106 -6.40 11.61 6.28
N ALA A 107 -6.05 12.89 6.22
CA ALA A 107 -4.67 13.37 6.36
C ALA A 107 -4.04 12.92 7.68
N HIS A 108 -4.83 12.90 8.76
CA HIS A 108 -4.36 12.41 10.06
C HIS A 108 -4.02 10.91 10.03
N LEU A 109 -4.85 10.06 9.42
CA LEU A 109 -4.59 8.62 9.32
C LEU A 109 -3.38 8.32 8.42
N VAL A 110 -3.21 9.08 7.34
CA VAL A 110 -2.01 9.00 6.49
C VAL A 110 -0.77 9.42 7.26
N ALA A 111 -0.84 10.49 8.05
CA ALA A 111 0.26 10.92 8.91
C ALA A 111 0.62 9.85 9.96
N LEU A 112 -0.37 9.17 10.56
CA LEU A 112 -0.12 8.06 11.47
C LEU A 112 0.54 6.86 10.78
N ALA A 113 0.10 6.51 9.57
CA ALA A 113 0.76 5.46 8.79
C ALA A 113 2.20 5.85 8.43
N LEU A 114 2.46 7.13 8.11
CA LEU A 114 3.80 7.63 7.82
C LEU A 114 4.69 7.54 9.05
N ALA A 115 4.21 8.02 10.19
CA ALA A 115 4.91 7.92 11.46
C ALA A 115 5.20 6.46 11.82
N ALA A 116 4.23 5.54 11.63
CA ALA A 116 4.45 4.12 11.85
C ALA A 116 5.59 3.55 10.98
N SER A 117 5.74 4.01 9.74
CA SER A 117 6.81 3.56 8.84
C SER A 117 8.22 3.93 9.33
N GLU A 118 8.36 4.96 10.18
CA GLU A 118 9.64 5.32 10.82
C GLU A 118 10.14 4.23 11.80
N GLY A 119 9.24 3.36 12.27
CA GLY A 119 9.56 2.20 13.10
C GLY A 119 9.96 0.94 12.33
N ALA A 120 9.92 0.99 10.99
CA ALA A 120 10.20 -0.18 10.16
C ALA A 120 11.64 -0.70 10.36
N HIS A 121 11.76 -2.01 10.49
CA HIS A 121 13.05 -2.69 10.40
C HIS A 121 13.20 -3.25 8.99
N ALA A 122 13.76 -2.44 8.07
CA ALA A 122 13.87 -2.80 6.65
C ALA A 122 15.31 -2.70 6.09
N PRO A 123 16.32 -3.34 6.72
CA PRO A 123 17.71 -3.19 6.30
C PRO A 123 18.02 -3.87 4.96
N TYR A 124 17.17 -4.76 4.46
CA TYR A 124 17.45 -5.52 3.24
C TYR A 124 16.84 -4.83 2.01
N SER A 125 15.57 -4.45 2.06
CA SER A 125 14.92 -3.75 0.93
C SER A 125 15.15 -2.24 0.94
N GLN A 126 15.44 -1.65 2.10
CA GLN A 126 15.44 -0.20 2.32
C GLN A 126 14.07 0.45 2.02
N LEU A 127 12.99 -0.35 2.00
CA LEU A 127 11.62 0.10 1.80
C LEU A 127 10.88 0.11 3.14
N SER A 128 10.76 1.30 3.74
CA SER A 128 9.95 1.48 4.94
C SER A 128 8.48 1.59 4.55
N VAL A 129 7.64 0.75 5.15
CA VAL A 129 6.19 0.70 4.95
C VAL A 129 5.52 0.84 6.30
N GLY A 130 4.51 1.68 6.38
CA GLY A 130 3.66 1.83 7.56
C GLY A 130 2.20 1.66 7.19
N ALA A 131 1.41 1.15 8.13
CA ALA A 131 -0.02 0.96 7.95
C ALA A 131 -0.78 1.25 9.24
N VAL A 132 -2.03 1.69 9.09
CA VAL A 132 -3.01 1.76 10.17
C VAL A 132 -4.30 1.06 9.76
N ALA A 133 -4.85 0.26 10.66
CA ALA A 133 -6.17 -0.35 10.55
C ALA A 133 -7.12 0.33 11.54
N VAL A 134 -8.31 0.70 11.08
CA VAL A 134 -9.32 1.44 11.84
C VAL A 134 -10.55 0.58 12.01
N ALA A 135 -10.98 0.42 13.27
CA ALA A 135 -12.18 -0.33 13.62
C ALA A 135 -13.45 0.53 13.53
N SER A 136 -14.60 -0.12 13.42
CA SER A 136 -15.93 0.54 13.39
C SER A 136 -16.24 1.36 14.64
N ASP A 137 -15.58 1.07 15.77
CA ASP A 137 -15.72 1.81 17.02
C ASP A 137 -14.74 3.01 17.14
N GLY A 138 -13.95 3.25 16.09
CA GLY A 138 -12.96 4.32 15.99
C GLY A 138 -11.56 3.93 16.47
N SER A 139 -11.35 2.73 17.03
CA SER A 139 -10.03 2.30 17.48
C SER A 139 -9.04 2.20 16.31
N VAL A 140 -7.82 2.69 16.50
CA VAL A 140 -6.76 2.70 15.48
C VAL A 140 -5.61 1.80 15.89
N PHE A 141 -5.13 0.98 14.96
CA PHE A 141 -4.05 0.02 15.17
C PHE A 141 -2.95 0.23 14.13
N ALA A 142 -1.74 0.55 14.57
CA ALA A 142 -0.61 0.82 13.69
C ALA A 142 0.30 -0.41 13.52
N GLY A 143 0.97 -0.49 12.37
CA GLY A 143 1.97 -1.50 12.06
C GLY A 143 3.02 -0.96 11.08
N CYS A 144 4.19 -1.59 11.09
CA CYS A 144 5.28 -1.32 10.14
C CYS A 144 5.87 -2.65 9.66
N ASN A 145 6.60 -2.63 8.54
CA ASN A 145 7.27 -3.85 8.08
C ASN A 145 8.50 -4.17 8.94
N VAL A 146 8.69 -5.47 9.17
CA VAL A 146 9.84 -6.03 9.90
C VAL A 146 10.42 -7.14 9.04
N GLU A 147 11.60 -6.89 8.50
CA GLU A 147 12.31 -7.84 7.67
C GLU A 147 13.17 -8.80 8.49
N SER A 148 13.57 -9.89 7.86
CA SER A 148 14.40 -10.92 8.47
C SER A 148 15.39 -11.46 7.44
N ALA A 149 16.58 -11.83 7.89
CA ALA A 149 17.59 -12.49 7.05
C ALA A 149 17.05 -13.80 6.42
N SER A 150 16.17 -14.50 7.14
CA SER A 150 15.31 -15.52 6.54
C SER A 150 14.08 -14.83 5.96
N TYR A 151 14.13 -14.52 4.66
CA TYR A 151 13.19 -13.57 4.01
C TYR A 151 11.73 -14.04 4.09
N GLY A 152 11.48 -15.35 4.17
CA GLY A 152 10.13 -15.90 4.34
C GLY A 152 9.45 -15.51 5.66
N LEU A 153 10.21 -15.02 6.65
CA LEU A 153 9.70 -14.56 7.94
C LEU A 153 9.33 -13.07 7.95
N THR A 154 9.63 -12.33 6.87
CA THR A 154 9.34 -10.90 6.79
C THR A 154 7.85 -10.63 6.98
N LEU A 155 7.54 -9.65 7.84
CA LEU A 155 6.19 -9.19 8.14
C LEU A 155 5.94 -7.86 7.44
N CYS A 156 4.84 -7.77 6.69
CA CYS A 156 4.40 -6.54 6.05
C CYS A 156 3.66 -5.64 7.06
N ALA A 157 3.65 -4.33 6.81
CA ALA A 157 3.03 -3.35 7.69
C ALA A 157 1.53 -3.61 7.90
N GLU A 158 0.80 -3.99 6.85
CA GLU A 158 -0.63 -4.28 6.90
C GLU A 158 -0.89 -5.49 7.79
N ARG A 159 -0.10 -6.56 7.63
CA ARG A 159 -0.22 -7.77 8.48
C ARG A 159 0.10 -7.46 9.94
N ALA A 160 1.07 -6.60 10.21
CA ALA A 160 1.37 -6.13 11.56
C ALA A 160 0.19 -5.33 12.17
N ALA A 161 -0.40 -4.41 11.41
CA ALA A 161 -1.56 -3.61 11.86
C ALA A 161 -2.80 -4.50 12.10
N LEU A 162 -3.07 -5.46 11.22
CA LEU A 162 -4.17 -6.42 11.38
C LEU A 162 -3.95 -7.33 12.60
N ALA A 163 -2.73 -7.79 12.84
CA ALA A 163 -2.39 -8.56 14.04
C ALA A 163 -2.60 -7.72 15.31
N ALA A 164 -2.19 -6.45 15.31
CA ALA A 164 -2.43 -5.53 16.42
C ALA A 164 -3.93 -5.31 16.66
N ALA A 165 -4.73 -5.14 15.61
CA ALA A 165 -6.19 -5.04 15.70
C ALA A 165 -6.83 -6.31 16.30
N ARG A 166 -6.32 -7.49 15.93
CA ARG A 166 -6.80 -8.76 16.49
C ARG A 166 -6.48 -8.89 17.98
N VAL A 167 -5.27 -8.52 18.40
CA VAL A 167 -4.88 -8.45 19.82
C VAL A 167 -5.76 -7.45 20.57
N GLY A 168 -6.04 -6.30 19.96
CA GLY A 168 -6.95 -5.28 20.45
C GLY A 168 -8.43 -5.65 20.41
N ARG A 169 -8.79 -6.85 19.95
CA ARG A 169 -10.16 -7.36 19.85
C ARG A 169 -11.09 -6.45 19.06
N ALA A 170 -10.58 -5.83 17.99
CA ALA A 170 -11.40 -5.06 17.06
C ALA A 170 -12.57 -5.92 16.53
N ALA A 171 -13.79 -5.41 16.64
CA ALA A 171 -14.99 -6.12 16.21
C ALA A 171 -15.10 -6.19 14.68
N GLU A 172 -14.90 -5.05 14.02
CA GLU A 172 -14.93 -4.92 12.56
C GLU A 172 -13.92 -3.85 12.13
N LEU A 173 -13.14 -4.14 11.09
CA LEU A 173 -12.23 -3.18 10.47
C LEU A 173 -12.89 -2.56 9.23
N VAL A 174 -12.91 -1.23 9.17
CA VAL A 174 -13.67 -0.47 8.17
C VAL A 174 -12.77 0.35 7.23
N LEU A 175 -11.53 0.60 7.64
CA LEU A 175 -10.56 1.35 6.85
C LEU A 175 -9.14 0.85 7.15
N VAL A 176 -8.34 0.68 6.11
CA VAL A 176 -6.90 0.41 6.21
C VAL A 176 -6.16 1.43 5.37
N VAL A 177 -5.19 2.12 5.95
CA VAL A 177 -4.34 3.09 5.25
C VAL A 177 -2.90 2.59 5.29
N LEU A 178 -2.23 2.53 4.14
CA LEU A 178 -0.83 2.18 4.04
C LEU A 178 -0.02 3.26 3.30
N THR A 179 1.28 3.31 3.61
CA THR A 179 2.23 4.23 2.98
C THR A 179 3.62 3.62 2.91
N SER A 180 4.46 4.12 1.99
CA SER A 180 5.87 3.74 1.93
C SER A 180 6.81 4.89 1.60
N SER A 181 8.10 4.68 1.89
CA SER A 181 9.19 5.58 1.51
C SER A 181 9.36 5.74 -0.02
N ALA A 182 8.85 4.80 -0.83
CA ALA A 182 8.90 4.84 -2.29
C ALA A 182 7.63 5.44 -2.92
N GLY A 183 6.77 6.07 -2.13
CA GLY A 183 5.46 6.54 -2.57
C GLY A 183 4.38 5.47 -2.36
N ALA A 184 3.25 5.64 -3.04
CA ALA A 184 2.09 4.78 -2.86
C ALA A 184 2.29 3.42 -3.53
N ILE A 185 2.17 2.35 -2.76
CA ILE A 185 2.35 0.97 -3.22
C ILE A 185 1.07 0.16 -2.99
N PRO A 186 0.75 -0.82 -3.86
CA PRO A 186 -0.35 -1.73 -3.60
C PRO A 186 0.06 -2.75 -2.49
N PRO A 187 -0.91 -3.27 -1.71
CA PRO A 187 -0.62 -4.35 -0.78
C PRO A 187 -0.18 -5.61 -1.53
N CYS A 188 0.72 -6.40 -0.94
CA CYS A 188 1.21 -7.65 -1.53
C CYS A 188 0.15 -8.76 -1.46
N GLY A 189 0.31 -9.84 -2.23
CA GLY A 189 -0.67 -10.93 -2.29
C GLY A 189 -1.08 -11.50 -0.92
N ALA A 190 -0.10 -11.73 -0.03
CA ALA A 190 -0.37 -12.21 1.33
C ALA A 190 -1.16 -11.20 2.18
N CYS A 191 -0.89 -9.90 2.05
CA CYS A 191 -1.66 -8.87 2.73
C CYS A 191 -3.09 -8.81 2.23
N ARG A 192 -3.30 -8.94 0.91
CA ARG A 192 -4.63 -8.95 0.30
C ARG A 192 -5.49 -10.10 0.81
N GLN A 193 -4.91 -11.30 0.92
CA GLN A 193 -5.60 -12.46 1.48
C GLN A 193 -6.05 -12.20 2.92
N LEU A 194 -5.17 -11.66 3.77
CA LEU A 194 -5.52 -11.33 5.16
C LEU A 194 -6.52 -10.18 5.27
N LEU A 195 -6.47 -9.20 4.36
CA LEU A 195 -7.45 -8.12 4.30
C LEU A 195 -8.85 -8.65 3.97
N VAL A 196 -8.98 -9.58 3.03
CA VAL A 196 -10.27 -10.21 2.74
C VAL A 196 -10.80 -10.98 3.95
N GLU A 197 -9.93 -11.67 4.69
CA GLU A 197 -10.35 -12.51 5.82
C GLU A 197 -10.67 -11.70 7.09
N LEU A 198 -9.90 -10.65 7.39
CA LEU A 198 -9.99 -9.90 8.64
C LEU A 198 -10.64 -8.52 8.51
N ALA A 199 -10.73 -8.00 7.29
CA ALA A 199 -11.26 -6.67 6.98
C ALA A 199 -12.09 -6.69 5.67
N PRO A 200 -13.07 -7.61 5.50
CA PRO A 200 -13.75 -7.84 4.21
C PRO A 200 -14.47 -6.59 3.67
N ASN A 201 -14.98 -5.76 4.58
CA ASN A 201 -15.73 -4.54 4.25
C ASN A 201 -14.85 -3.28 4.23
N ALA A 202 -13.54 -3.41 4.48
CA ALA A 202 -12.68 -2.25 4.60
C ALA A 202 -12.43 -1.59 3.24
N ILE A 203 -12.36 -0.27 3.29
CA ILE A 203 -11.73 0.53 2.23
C ILE A 203 -10.23 0.50 2.50
N VAL A 204 -9.43 0.26 1.47
CA VAL A 204 -7.98 0.21 1.55
C VAL A 204 -7.41 1.38 0.77
N VAL A 205 -6.66 2.23 1.45
CA VAL A 205 -6.08 3.46 0.91
C VAL A 205 -4.57 3.34 0.91
N SER A 206 -3.96 3.47 -0.26
CA SER A 206 -2.51 3.63 -0.38
C SER A 206 -2.18 5.08 -0.65
N ALA A 207 -1.48 5.68 0.30
CA ALA A 207 -0.95 7.02 0.22
C ALA A 207 0.58 6.97 0.08
N GLY A 208 1.16 7.96 -0.56
CA GLY A 208 2.60 8.06 -0.74
C GLY A 208 3.08 9.46 -0.50
N ARG A 209 4.30 9.62 0.00
CA ARG A 209 4.93 10.93 0.10
C ARG A 209 5.03 11.56 -1.30
N ARG A 210 4.67 12.84 -1.45
CA ARG A 210 4.82 13.57 -2.72
C ARG A 210 6.28 13.60 -3.14
N ALA A 211 6.56 13.43 -4.44
CA ALA A 211 7.93 13.53 -4.96
C ALA A 211 8.54 14.89 -4.58
N GLY A 212 9.69 14.87 -3.90
CA GLY A 212 10.39 16.07 -3.43
C GLY A 212 10.04 16.55 -2.01
N ALA A 213 9.09 15.91 -1.31
CA ALA A 213 8.80 16.26 0.08
C ALA A 213 9.93 15.80 1.01
N THR A 214 10.55 16.74 1.72
CA THR A 214 11.66 16.49 2.66
C THR A 214 11.19 16.29 4.11
N ARG A 215 10.00 16.80 4.47
CA ARG A 215 9.45 16.76 5.84
C ARG A 215 8.39 15.67 6.01
N SER A 216 8.32 15.06 7.19
CA SER A 216 7.29 14.04 7.53
C SER A 216 5.86 14.60 7.54
N THR A 217 5.72 15.92 7.71
CA THR A 217 4.44 16.63 7.76
C THR A 217 3.85 17.00 6.40
N ASP A 218 4.59 16.79 5.31
CA ASP A 218 4.06 16.97 3.95
C ASP A 218 3.15 15.77 3.66
N THR A 219 1.90 15.88 4.08
CA THR A 219 0.88 14.83 3.88
C THR A 219 0.80 14.55 2.40
N GLY A 220 1.10 13.31 2.05
CA GLY A 220 1.35 12.87 0.68
C GLY A 220 0.15 12.96 -0.27
N GLU A 221 0.20 12.16 -1.32
CA GLU A 221 -0.90 12.00 -2.28
C GLU A 221 -1.62 10.67 -1.99
N VAL A 222 -2.97 10.66 -1.99
CA VAL A 222 -3.73 9.41 -2.08
C VAL A 222 -3.63 8.98 -3.53
N ALA A 223 -2.76 8.01 -3.79
CA ALA A 223 -2.56 7.58 -5.17
C ALA A 223 -3.57 6.49 -5.57
N ARG A 224 -4.02 5.67 -4.61
CA ARG A 224 -4.88 4.53 -4.93
C ARG A 224 -5.81 4.15 -3.77
N VAL A 225 -7.05 3.79 -4.13
CA VAL A 225 -8.06 3.29 -3.19
C VAL A 225 -8.75 2.06 -3.79
N TRP A 226 -9.11 1.12 -2.94
CA TRP A 226 -9.81 -0.11 -3.27
C TRP A 226 -10.74 -0.53 -2.14
N THR A 227 -11.65 -1.46 -2.39
CA THR A 227 -12.18 -2.34 -1.33
C THR A 227 -11.28 -3.56 -1.16
N SER A 228 -11.38 -4.26 -0.01
CA SER A 228 -10.69 -5.54 0.17
C SER A 228 -11.01 -6.55 -0.93
N ALA A 229 -12.28 -6.62 -1.37
CA ALA A 229 -12.71 -7.50 -2.46
C ALA A 229 -12.10 -7.14 -3.83
N GLU A 230 -11.92 -5.85 -4.13
CA GLU A 230 -11.28 -5.42 -5.38
C GLU A 230 -9.79 -5.74 -5.44
N LEU A 231 -9.13 -5.85 -4.28
CA LEU A 231 -7.71 -6.18 -4.21
C LEU A 231 -7.44 -7.65 -4.55
N LEU A 232 -8.38 -8.54 -4.22
CA LEU A 232 -8.28 -9.97 -4.48
C LEU A 232 -9.65 -10.52 -4.90
N PRO A 233 -10.02 -10.36 -6.18
CA PRO A 233 -11.23 -10.99 -6.73
C PRO A 233 -11.16 -12.51 -6.60
N ASP A 234 -12.30 -13.14 -6.36
CA ASP A 234 -12.43 -14.60 -6.18
C ASP A 234 -11.45 -15.18 -5.14
N ALA A 235 -11.24 -14.42 -4.06
CA ALA A 235 -10.36 -14.81 -2.98
C ALA A 235 -10.73 -16.18 -2.41
N PHE A 236 -9.69 -16.97 -2.09
CA PHE A 236 -9.88 -18.19 -1.32
C PHE A 236 -10.36 -17.83 0.08
N ASP A 237 -11.45 -18.43 0.53
CA ASP A 237 -12.03 -18.18 1.85
C ASP A 237 -12.35 -19.47 2.61
N ALA A 238 -12.85 -19.33 3.84
CA ALA A 238 -13.21 -20.46 4.68
C ALA A 238 -14.34 -21.33 4.08
N GLY A 239 -15.14 -20.79 3.16
CA GLY A 239 -16.16 -21.56 2.43
C GLY A 239 -15.57 -22.53 1.42
N GLY A 240 -14.35 -22.29 0.95
CA GLY A 240 -13.59 -23.21 0.11
C GLY A 240 -12.90 -24.35 0.88
N LEU A 241 -12.88 -24.31 2.21
CA LEU A 241 -12.32 -25.38 3.03
C LEU A 241 -13.34 -26.52 3.20
N PRO A 242 -12.92 -27.79 3.17
CA PRO A 242 -13.80 -28.90 3.53
C PRO A 242 -14.29 -28.73 4.97
N GLU A 243 -15.55 -29.06 5.23
CA GLU A 243 -16.14 -28.99 6.57
C GLU A 243 -15.23 -29.69 7.60
N ARG A 244 -14.78 -28.93 8.60
CA ARG A 244 -14.04 -29.49 9.72
C ARG A 244 -15.01 -30.26 10.62
N ARG A 245 -15.18 -31.55 10.37
CA ARG A 245 -15.89 -32.44 11.31
C ARG A 245 -15.19 -32.40 12.67
N GLY A 246 -15.89 -31.92 13.71
CA GLY A 246 -15.57 -32.23 15.10
C GLY A 246 -14.77 -31.21 15.92
N LEU A 247 -14.62 -29.96 15.48
CA LEU A 247 -14.11 -28.89 16.35
C LEU A 247 -15.23 -27.88 16.62
N THR A 248 -15.84 -27.99 17.79
CA THR A 248 -16.68 -26.93 18.36
C THR A 248 -15.77 -25.86 18.94
N ASN A 249 -16.07 -24.59 18.65
CA ASN A 249 -15.37 -23.43 19.22
C ASN A 249 -15.60 -23.31 20.72
#